data_AF-A0A0M9GTV6-F1
#
_entry.id   AF-A0A0M9GTV6-F1
#
_cell.length_a   1.000
_cell.length_b   1.000
_cell.length_c   1.000
_cell.angle_alpha   90.00
_cell.angle_beta   90.00
_cell.angle_gamma   90.00
#
_symmetry.space_group_name_H-M   'P 1'
#
loop_
_entity.id
_entity.type
_entity.pdbx_description
1 polymer ?
#
loop_
_entity_poly.entity_id
_entity_poly.type
_entity_poly.pdbx_seq_one_letter_code
_entity_poly.pdbx_strand_id
1 'polypeptide(L)' 'MDFELLLDRLLGEREVIHEVECSVCGDYEIYYRDPITKENIGRACEFCIYVQRFN' A
#
# COMPACT_ATOMS: atom_id res chain seq x y z
N MET A 1 13.14 -8.51 6.68
CA MET A 1 11.78 -8.14 7.14
C MET A 1 10.91 -8.27 5.92
N ASP A 2 9.90 -9.11 5.97
CA ASP A 2 9.06 -9.40 4.79
C ASP A 2 8.02 -8.27 4.65
N PHE A 3 8.10 -7.53 3.55
CA PHE A 3 7.24 -6.38 3.28
C PHE A 3 5.78 -6.81 3.12
N GLU A 4 5.52 -7.98 2.54
CA GLU A 4 4.15 -8.51 2.40
C GLU A 4 3.52 -8.80 3.76
N LEU A 5 4.29 -9.34 4.71
CA LEU A 5 3.84 -9.55 6.10
C LEU A 5 3.50 -8.22 6.81
N LEU A 6 4.20 -7.12 6.49
CA LEU A 6 3.87 -5.79 7.01
C LEU A 6 2.56 -5.28 6.40
N LEU A 7 2.38 -5.44 5.09
CA LEU A 7 1.16 -5.06 4.40
C LEU A 7 -0.05 -5.86 4.89
N ASP A 8 0.10 -7.17 5.13
CA ASP A 8 -0.96 -8.03 5.67
C ASP A 8 -1.42 -7.56 7.06
N ARG A 9 -0.47 -7.12 7.89
CA ARG A 9 -0.78 -6.60 9.24
C ARG A 9 -1.45 -5.24 9.22
N LEU A 10 -1.11 -4.37 8.27
CA LEU A 10 -1.58 -2.97 8.26
C LEU A 10 -2.80 -2.74 7.37
N LEU A 11 -2.85 -3.38 6.20
CA LEU A 11 -3.88 -3.19 5.17
C LEU A 11 -4.81 -4.40 5.05
N GLY A 12 -4.34 -5.61 5.37
CA GLY A 12 -5.15 -6.84 5.21
C GLY A 12 -5.31 -7.24 3.75
N GLU A 13 -6.44 -7.88 3.41
CA GLU A 13 -6.76 -8.25 2.03
C GLU A 13 -6.85 -7.01 1.13
N ARG A 14 -6.20 -7.07 -0.03
CA ARG A 14 -5.97 -5.88 -0.87
C ARG A 14 -5.85 -6.24 -2.34
N GLU A 15 -6.36 -5.36 -3.20
CA GLU A 15 -6.11 -5.34 -4.64
C GLU A 15 -5.20 -4.15 -5.00
N VAL A 16 -4.24 -4.38 -5.88
CA VAL A 16 -3.40 -3.32 -6.48
C VAL A 16 -4.23 -2.51 -7.47
N ILE A 17 -4.16 -1.18 -7.37
CA ILE A 17 -4.88 -0.25 -8.25
C ILE A 17 -3.94 0.35 -9.28
N HIS A 18 -2.95 1.10 -8.80
CA HIS A 18 -1.98 1.81 -9.63
C HIS A 18 -0.70 2.09 -8.85
N GLU A 19 0.36 2.36 -9.59
CA GLU A 19 1.67 2.75 -9.12
C GLU A 19 1.93 4.22 -9.48
N VAL A 20 2.46 4.99 -8.55
CA VAL A 20 2.85 6.40 -8.73
C VAL A 20 4.15 6.69 -8.00
N GLU A 21 4.71 7.89 -8.19
CA GLU A 21 5.89 8.32 -7.45
C GLU A 21 5.60 8.45 -5.95
N CYS A 22 6.43 7.82 -5.12
CA CYS A 22 6.32 7.81 -3.69
C CYS A 22 6.54 9.22 -3.12
N SER A 23 5.55 9.74 -2.41
CA SER A 23 5.63 11.10 -1.85
C SER A 23 6.68 11.25 -0.73
N VAL A 24 7.30 10.16 -0.29
CA VAL A 24 8.29 10.13 0.80
C VAL A 24 9.72 10.07 0.26
N CYS A 25 9.98 9.25 -0.76
CA CYS A 25 11.34 8.97 -1.22
C CYS A 25 11.58 9.18 -2.73
N GLY A 26 10.54 9.44 -3.52
CA GLY A 26 10.65 9.63 -4.98
C GLY A 26 10.80 8.35 -5.81
N ASP A 27 10.77 7.16 -5.19
CA ASP A 27 10.67 5.87 -5.90
C ASP A 27 9.20 5.57 -6.23
N TYR A 28 8.77 4.31 -6.29
CA TYR A 28 7.39 3.94 -6.57
C TYR A 28 6.59 3.54 -5.32
N GLU A 29 5.35 4.03 -5.23
CA GLU A 29 4.35 3.58 -4.26
C GLU A 29 3.11 3.02 -4.96
N ILE A 30 2.52 2.00 -4.35
CA ILE A 30 1.35 1.31 -4.85
C ILE A 30 0.14 1.71 -4.01
N TYR A 31 -0.98 2.00 -4.67
CA TYR A 31 -2.27 2.22 -4.03
C TYR A 31 -3.09 0.93 -4.03
N TYR A 32 -3.76 0.68 -2.90
CA TYR A 32 -4.52 -0.52 -2.63
C TYR A 32 -5.98 -0.21 -2.32
N ARG A 33 -6.88 -1.11 -2.73
CA ARG A 33 -8.30 -1.12 -2.33
C ARG A 33 -8.72 -2.44 -1.71
N ASP A 34 -9.80 -2.39 -0.95
CA ASP A 34 -10.48 -3.58 -0.44
C ASP A 34 -11.07 -4.38 -1.63
N PRO A 35 -10.85 -5.71 -1.70
CA PRO A 35 -11.36 -6.54 -2.80
C PRO A 35 -12.89 -6.65 -2.84
N ILE A 36 -13.58 -6.45 -1.71
CA ILE A 36 -15.03 -6.58 -1.57
C ILE A 36 -15.73 -5.23 -1.71
N THR A 37 -15.36 -4.23 -0.90
CA THR A 37 -16.02 -2.90 -0.91
C THR A 37 -15.54 -2.00 -2.03
N LYS A 38 -14.37 -2.31 -2.61
CA LYS A 38 -13.66 -1.49 -3.62
C LYS A 38 -13.22 -0.10 -3.13
N GLU A 39 -13.26 0.14 -1.82
CA GLU A 39 -12.77 1.38 -1.21
C GLU A 39 -11.24 1.40 -1.16
N ASN A 40 -10.63 2.57 -1.36
CA ASN A 40 -9.19 2.73 -1.21
C ASN A 40 -8.79 2.59 0.26
N ILE A 41 -7.94 1.62 0.57
CA ILE A 41 -7.58 1.27 1.96
C ILE A 41 -6.19 1.77 2.35
N GLY A 42 -5.32 2.09 1.37
CA GLY A 42 -4.00 2.60 1.68
C GLY A 42 -3.06 2.65 0.51
N ARG A 43 -1.82 3.00 0.81
CA ARG A 43 -0.68 2.99 -0.11
C ARG A 43 0.58 2.50 0.58
N ALA A 44 1.53 1.97 -0.19
CA ALA A 44 2.82 1.56 0.34
C ALA A 44 3.95 1.66 -0.68
N CYS A 45 5.16 1.91 -0.18
CA CYS A 45 6.40 1.90 -0.96
C CYS A 45 7.36 0.86 -0.37
N GLU A 46 7.74 -0.13 -1.18
CA GLU A 46 8.66 -1.19 -0.77
C GLU A 46 10.09 -0.66 -0.57
N PHE A 47 10.50 0.35 -1.33
CA PHE A 47 11.85 0.88 -1.26
C PHE A 47 12.16 1.55 0.09
N CYS A 48 11.28 2.45 0.55
CA CYS A 48 11.45 3.15 1.83
C CYS A 48 10.67 2.52 2.99
N ILE A 49 9.97 1.41 2.73
CA ILE A 49 9.16 0.66 3.71
C ILE A 49 8.04 1.52 4.33
N TYR A 50 7.59 2.54 3.60
CA TYR A 50 6.48 3.40 4.04
C TYR A 50 5.16 2.70 3.77
N VAL A 51 4.26 2.69 4.76
CA VAL A 51 2.89 2.19 4.62
C VAL A 51 1.94 3.18 5.27
N GLN A 52 0.87 3.54 4.55
CA GLN A 52 -0.18 4.42 5.03
C GLN A 52 -1.56 3.80 4.77
N ARG A 53 -2.35 3.65 5.83
CA ARG A 53 -3.76 3.29 5.74
C ARG A 53 -4.61 4.55 5.56
N PHE A 54 -5.63 4.46 4.72
CA PHE A 54 -6.66 5.50 4.58
C PHE A 54 -7.85 5.07 5.45
N ASN A 55 -8.23 5.92 6.40
CA ASN A 55 -9.35 5.67 7.31
C ASN A 55 -10.69 5.91 6.62
#